data_AF-A0A4U6CVW5-F1
#
_entry.id   AF-A0A4U6CVW5-F1
#
_cell.length_a   1.000
_cell.length_b   1.000
_cell.length_c   1.000
_cell.angle_alpha   90.00
_cell.angle_beta   90.00
_cell.angle_gamma   90.00
#
_symmetry.space_group_name_H-M   'P 1'
#
loop_
_entity.id
_entity.type
_entity.pdbx_description
1 polymer ?
#
loop_
_entity_poly.entity_id
_entity_poly.type
_entity_poly.pdbx_seq_one_letter_code
_entity_poly.pdbx_strand_id
1 'polypeptide(L)'
;MARFKFFSVSRKSLVLLMIALGSFYAGTSMAQTLSRKDADEIRVLAREKIKAFNDLLNAVSNDDLSNYERRYMMMNSYMPSNDQIFFNDGVVVEDDVDPKHTSSSPELDTPIEKYLSNFDLFYTKSDANTIEFSNIVVSDVKMNKYAFVKVFFSQQFKAKNSNDKTPYQSVSRVAELRADKVAGSWIVYLTGISFNSAANAIAAPATPVPSATYESAQKNGVQPMATASKPTDMKPTVAATPQEKKAAEKFSEQISKANQAQLDHTRKLATIKLGAGIAAFAFGAVTYAMLNKDFKDYKSKISNPEGLTSYAKPGIYISVGSAAAGLGVTVSSLLDFKKLKK
;
A
#
# COMPACT_ATOMS: atom_id res chain seq x y z
N MET A 1 31.75 -42.16 47.86
CA MET A 1 30.30 -42.38 47.63
C MET A 1 29.52 -41.23 48.26
N ALA A 2 29.08 -40.25 47.48
CA ALA A 2 28.32 -39.10 47.97
C ALA A 2 26.82 -39.37 47.84
N ARG A 3 26.09 -39.33 48.96
CA ARG A 3 24.64 -39.54 49.01
C ARG A 3 23.92 -38.24 48.64
N PHE A 4 23.32 -38.19 47.45
CA PHE A 4 22.40 -37.12 47.05
C PHE A 4 21.09 -37.23 47.86
N LYS A 5 20.79 -36.20 48.66
CA LYS A 5 19.50 -36.07 49.35
C LYS A 5 18.51 -35.40 48.40
N PHE A 6 17.48 -36.14 48.00
CA PHE A 6 16.34 -35.59 47.26
C PHE A 6 15.47 -34.77 48.22
N PHE A 7 15.44 -33.45 48.01
CA PHE A 7 14.47 -32.58 48.68
C PHE A 7 13.11 -32.73 48.01
N SER A 8 12.12 -33.16 48.78
CA SER A 8 10.72 -33.25 48.36
C SER A 8 10.12 -31.85 48.35
N VAL A 9 9.98 -31.26 47.16
CA VAL A 9 9.27 -29.99 46.97
C VAL A 9 7.77 -30.27 47.04
N SER A 10 7.07 -29.57 47.95
CA SER A 10 5.62 -29.75 48.10
C SER A 10 4.89 -29.23 46.85
N ARG A 11 3.83 -29.94 46.39
CA ARG A 11 3.02 -29.52 45.24
C ARG A 11 2.45 -28.10 45.38
N LYS A 12 2.26 -27.62 46.62
CA LYS A 12 1.78 -26.25 46.91
C LYS A 12 2.85 -25.19 46.60
N SER A 13 4.14 -25.51 46.80
CA SER A 13 5.26 -24.62 46.47
C SER A 13 5.47 -24.48 44.95
N LEU A 14 5.15 -25.53 44.17
CA LEU A 14 5.26 -25.50 42.70
C LEU A 14 4.18 -24.63 42.05
N VAL A 15 2.95 -24.64 42.59
CA VAL A 15 1.84 -23.80 42.08
C VAL A 15 2.10 -22.32 42.37
N LEU A 16 2.65 -21.99 43.53
CA LEU A 16 2.99 -20.61 43.89
C LEU A 16 4.13 -20.04 43.03
N LEU A 17 5.08 -20.89 42.63
CA LEU A 17 6.15 -20.52 41.69
C LEU A 17 5.61 -20.26 40.27
N MET A 18 4.63 -21.04 39.80
CA MET A 18 4.00 -20.84 38.49
C MET A 18 3.17 -19.55 38.43
N ILE A 19 2.52 -19.16 39.53
CA ILE A 19 1.79 -17.87 39.62
C ILE A 19 2.77 -16.69 39.65
N ALA A 20 3.92 -16.82 40.33
CA ALA A 20 4.94 -15.79 40.37
C ALA A 20 5.66 -15.59 39.02
N LEU A 21 5.91 -16.66 38.25
CA LEU A 21 6.50 -16.53 36.90
C LEU A 21 5.51 -16.02 35.84
N GLY A 22 4.20 -16.13 36.05
CA GLY A 22 3.17 -15.62 35.13
C GLY A 22 3.03 -14.09 35.15
N SER A 23 3.55 -13.41 36.17
CA SER A 23 3.32 -11.97 36.38
C SER A 23 4.33 -11.04 35.68
N PHE A 24 5.40 -11.58 35.09
CA PHE A 24 6.45 -10.79 34.43
C PHE A 24 6.26 -10.59 32.91
N TYR A 25 5.16 -11.10 32.33
CA TYR A 25 4.82 -10.89 30.93
C TYR A 25 3.70 -9.86 30.72
N ALA A 26 3.47 -8.97 31.71
CA ALA A 26 2.75 -7.73 31.46
C ALA A 26 3.67 -6.82 30.62
N GLY A 27 3.74 -7.11 29.32
CA GLY A 27 4.43 -6.28 28.34
C GLY A 27 3.93 -4.86 28.49
N THR A 28 4.81 -3.96 28.93
CA THR A 28 4.54 -2.52 28.92
C THR A 28 4.35 -2.13 27.46
N SER A 29 3.09 -2.05 27.02
CA SER A 29 2.73 -1.35 25.79
C SER A 29 3.12 0.11 26.00
N MET A 30 4.38 0.43 25.68
CA MET A 30 4.85 1.80 25.54
C MET A 30 3.98 2.41 24.47
N ALA A 31 2.94 3.15 24.87
CA ALA A 31 2.19 3.99 23.98
C ALA A 31 3.20 4.94 23.33
N GLN A 32 3.54 4.69 22.07
CA GLN A 32 4.49 5.51 21.34
C GLN A 32 3.93 6.92 21.29
N THR A 33 4.52 7.81 22.09
CA THR A 33 4.13 9.21 22.10
C THR A 33 4.60 9.81 20.79
N LEU A 34 3.66 10.28 19.97
CA LEU A 34 3.95 10.89 18.69
C LEU A 34 4.79 12.16 18.92
N SER A 35 5.96 12.26 18.30
CA SER A 35 6.75 13.48 18.42
C SER A 35 6.10 14.62 17.63
N ARG A 36 6.37 15.88 18.01
CA ARG A 36 5.88 17.05 17.25
C ARG A 36 6.32 17.01 15.78
N LYS A 37 7.56 16.57 15.53
CA LYS A 37 8.11 16.41 14.17
C LYS A 37 7.31 15.37 13.37
N ASP A 38 7.00 14.22 13.97
CA ASP A 38 6.17 13.19 13.32
C ASP A 38 4.77 13.74 13.01
N ALA A 39 4.16 14.49 13.94
CA ALA A 39 2.86 15.09 13.72
C ALA A 39 2.87 16.11 12.55
N ASP A 40 3.89 16.96 12.47
CA ASP A 40 4.02 17.93 11.38
C ASP A 40 4.22 17.23 10.03
N GLU A 41 5.03 16.16 9.97
CA GLU A 41 5.23 15.34 8.77
C GLU A 41 3.91 14.70 8.30
N ILE A 42 3.16 14.08 9.21
CA ILE A 42 1.85 13.47 8.90
C ILE A 42 0.88 14.53 8.34
N ARG A 43 0.88 15.75 8.88
CA ARG A 43 -0.02 16.83 8.39
C ARG A 43 0.33 17.28 6.97
N VAL A 44 1.62 17.31 6.62
CA VAL A 44 2.07 17.62 5.25
C VAL A 44 1.62 16.52 4.30
N LEU A 45 1.92 15.26 4.63
CA LEU A 45 1.54 14.09 3.82
C LEU A 45 0.02 14.00 3.65
N ALA A 46 -0.76 14.29 4.70
CA ALA A 46 -2.21 14.28 4.61
C ALA A 46 -2.76 15.33 3.63
N ARG A 47 -2.18 16.55 3.63
CA ARG A 47 -2.55 17.58 2.65
C ARG A 47 -2.22 17.15 1.23
N GLU A 48 -1.06 16.52 1.02
CA GLU A 48 -0.66 16.00 -0.29
C GLU A 48 -1.60 14.90 -0.79
N LYS A 49 -2.07 14.01 0.09
CA LYS A 49 -3.04 12.97 -0.27
C LYS A 49 -4.40 13.54 -0.72
N ILE A 50 -4.85 14.65 -0.14
CA ILE A 50 -6.07 15.35 -0.59
C ILE A 50 -5.88 15.97 -1.98
N LYS A 51 -4.70 16.51 -2.28
CA LYS A 51 -4.37 16.98 -3.63
C LYS A 51 -4.32 15.82 -4.63
N ALA A 52 -3.68 14.71 -4.27
CA ALA A 52 -3.64 13.51 -5.10
C ALA A 52 -5.04 12.97 -5.40
N PHE A 53 -5.98 13.05 -4.45
CA PHE A 53 -7.38 12.70 -4.69
C PHE A 53 -8.07 13.65 -5.69
N ASN A 54 -7.86 14.97 -5.56
CA ASN A 54 -8.33 15.94 -6.56
C ASN A 54 -7.78 15.65 -7.96
N ASP A 55 -6.49 15.34 -8.05
CA ASP A 55 -5.81 15.06 -9.31
C ASP A 55 -6.31 13.74 -9.92
N LEU A 56 -6.58 12.72 -9.09
CA LEU A 56 -7.21 11.47 -9.53
C LEU A 56 -8.59 11.73 -10.14
N LEU A 57 -9.45 12.51 -9.49
CA LEU A 57 -10.78 12.82 -10.02
C LEU A 57 -10.68 13.56 -11.35
N ASN A 58 -9.79 14.55 -11.46
CA ASN A 58 -9.56 15.26 -12.71
C ASN A 58 -9.06 14.32 -13.82
N ALA A 59 -8.12 13.41 -13.51
CA ALA A 59 -7.64 12.42 -14.46
C ALA A 59 -8.77 11.47 -14.90
N VAL A 60 -9.59 10.97 -13.99
CA VAL A 60 -10.75 10.11 -14.33
C VAL A 60 -11.79 10.88 -15.15
N SER A 61 -11.93 12.19 -14.97
CA SER A 61 -12.82 13.02 -15.80
C SER A 61 -12.22 13.45 -17.13
N ASN A 62 -10.96 13.13 -17.42
CA ASN A 62 -10.32 13.55 -18.67
C ASN A 62 -10.80 12.69 -19.86
N ASP A 63 -11.21 13.33 -20.94
CA ASP A 63 -11.74 12.69 -22.16
C ASP A 63 -10.65 12.21 -23.14
N ASP A 64 -9.44 12.75 -23.06
CA ASP A 64 -8.27 12.29 -23.84
C ASP A 64 -7.78 10.91 -23.39
N LEU A 65 -8.09 10.50 -22.15
CA LEU A 65 -7.70 9.19 -21.65
C LEU A 65 -8.63 8.09 -22.18
N SER A 66 -8.06 6.92 -22.44
CA SER A 66 -8.85 5.73 -22.77
C SER A 66 -9.58 5.19 -21.52
N ASN A 67 -10.66 4.43 -21.76
CA ASN A 67 -11.36 3.71 -20.68
C ASN A 67 -10.42 2.77 -19.90
N TYR A 68 -9.43 2.18 -20.57
CA TYR A 68 -8.47 1.29 -19.93
C TYR A 68 -7.54 2.05 -18.97
N GLU A 69 -7.00 3.18 -19.40
CA GLU A 69 -6.10 4.02 -18.58
C GLU A 69 -6.82 4.56 -17.34
N ARG A 70 -8.05 5.06 -17.49
CA ARG A 70 -8.87 5.50 -16.34
C ARG A 70 -9.10 4.38 -15.34
N ARG A 71 -9.51 3.19 -15.81
CA ARG A 71 -9.70 2.02 -14.94
C ARG A 71 -8.43 1.60 -14.23
N TYR A 72 -7.30 1.67 -14.92
CA TYR A 72 -6.00 1.37 -14.33
C TYR A 72 -5.66 2.37 -13.21
N MET A 73 -5.84 3.67 -13.43
CA MET A 73 -5.63 4.70 -12.40
C MET A 73 -6.56 4.53 -11.20
N MET A 74 -7.86 4.30 -11.44
CA MET A 74 -8.83 4.05 -10.38
C MET A 74 -8.39 2.85 -9.53
N MET A 75 -8.08 1.71 -10.15
CA MET A 75 -7.66 0.50 -9.46
C MET A 75 -6.37 0.71 -8.65
N ASN A 76 -5.35 1.36 -9.23
CA ASN A 76 -4.09 1.63 -8.54
C ASN A 76 -4.24 2.56 -7.34
N SER A 77 -5.25 3.44 -7.33
CA SER A 77 -5.48 4.37 -6.23
C SER A 77 -5.84 3.67 -4.91
N TYR A 78 -6.40 2.46 -4.95
CA TYR A 78 -6.81 1.71 -3.76
C TYR A 78 -6.16 0.33 -3.65
N MET A 79 -5.39 -0.12 -4.66
CA MET A 79 -4.57 -1.33 -4.60
C MET A 79 -3.15 -1.02 -4.09
N PRO A 80 -2.45 -2.01 -3.50
CA PRO A 80 -1.08 -1.83 -3.03
C PRO A 80 -0.15 -1.43 -4.19
N SER A 81 0.20 -0.15 -4.24
CA SER A 81 1.05 0.45 -5.27
C SER A 81 1.73 1.72 -4.74
N ASN A 82 2.69 2.28 -5.50
CA ASN A 82 3.28 3.57 -5.13
C ASN A 82 2.28 4.73 -5.27
N ASP A 83 1.27 4.56 -6.11
CA ASP A 83 0.23 5.54 -6.40
C ASP A 83 -1.01 5.34 -5.51
N GLN A 84 -0.91 4.51 -4.47
CA GLN A 84 -1.99 4.24 -3.56
C GLN A 84 -2.35 5.51 -2.76
N ILE A 85 -3.59 5.94 -2.90
CA ILE A 85 -4.19 7.10 -2.20
C ILE A 85 -5.08 6.59 -1.06
N PHE A 86 -5.86 5.55 -1.32
CA PHE A 86 -6.82 4.95 -0.39
C PHE A 86 -6.23 3.72 0.29
N PHE A 87 -6.57 3.52 1.56
CA PHE A 87 -6.01 2.43 2.38
C PHE A 87 -6.29 1.05 1.79
N ASN A 88 -7.49 0.86 1.21
CA ASN A 88 -7.90 -0.32 0.45
C ASN A 88 -9.17 0.02 -0.37
N ASP A 89 -9.74 -0.98 -1.05
CA ASP A 89 -10.99 -0.88 -1.80
C ASP A 89 -12.27 -0.79 -0.93
N GLY A 90 -12.17 -1.11 0.35
CA GLY A 90 -13.24 -0.99 1.33
C GLY A 90 -13.38 0.40 1.95
N VAL A 91 -12.58 1.38 1.53
CA VAL A 91 -12.71 2.77 1.98
C VAL A 91 -14.09 3.30 1.59
N VAL A 92 -14.80 3.88 2.54
CA VAL A 92 -16.15 4.42 2.34
C VAL A 92 -16.09 5.89 1.95
N VAL A 93 -16.85 6.24 0.92
CA VAL A 93 -17.05 7.61 0.43
C VAL A 93 -18.55 7.88 0.36
N GLU A 94 -19.01 8.96 0.99
CA GLU A 94 -20.38 9.44 0.81
C GLU A 94 -20.53 10.00 -0.62
N ASP A 95 -21.40 9.41 -1.42
CA ASP A 95 -21.58 9.69 -2.85
C ASP A 95 -22.10 11.12 -3.10
N ASP A 96 -21.36 11.89 -3.89
CA ASP A 96 -21.69 13.23 -4.37
C ASP A 96 -21.70 13.34 -5.90
N VAL A 97 -21.73 12.19 -6.60
CA VAL A 97 -21.80 12.14 -8.06
C VAL A 97 -23.15 12.63 -8.55
N ASP A 98 -24.24 12.42 -7.80
CA ASP A 98 -25.52 13.09 -8.04
C ASP A 98 -25.48 14.52 -7.46
N PRO A 99 -25.73 15.58 -8.26
CA PRO A 99 -25.70 16.97 -7.79
C PRO A 99 -26.72 17.28 -6.68
N LYS A 100 -27.71 16.40 -6.44
CA LYS A 100 -28.68 16.53 -5.33
C LYS A 100 -28.09 16.10 -3.98
N HIS A 101 -27.04 15.28 -3.98
CA HIS A 101 -26.38 14.83 -2.77
C HIS A 101 -25.43 15.92 -2.25
N THR A 102 -25.95 16.73 -1.32
CA THR A 102 -25.22 17.89 -0.77
C THR A 102 -25.01 17.81 0.75
N SER A 103 -25.52 16.75 1.38
CA SER A 103 -25.49 16.57 2.84
C SER A 103 -25.24 15.10 3.22
N SER A 104 -24.67 14.91 4.41
CA SER A 104 -24.38 13.57 4.97
C SER A 104 -25.64 12.72 5.10
N SER A 105 -25.54 11.46 4.70
CA SER A 105 -26.58 10.45 4.85
C SER A 105 -25.95 9.06 4.71
N PRO A 106 -26.25 8.10 5.61
CA PRO A 106 -25.74 6.74 5.51
C PRO A 106 -26.09 6.01 4.20
N GLU A 107 -27.17 6.42 3.53
CA GLU A 107 -27.57 5.84 2.24
C GLU A 107 -26.60 6.19 1.11
N LEU A 108 -25.77 7.20 1.31
CA LEU A 108 -24.76 7.65 0.36
C LEU A 108 -23.42 6.94 0.55
N ASP A 109 -23.25 6.18 1.62
CA ASP A 109 -22.00 5.46 1.89
C ASP A 109 -21.75 4.40 0.81
N THR A 110 -20.69 4.60 0.03
CA THR A 110 -20.30 3.69 -1.03
C THR A 110 -18.82 3.30 -0.91
N PRO A 111 -18.45 2.04 -1.21
CA PRO A 111 -17.05 1.67 -1.35
C PRO A 111 -16.37 2.47 -2.46
N ILE A 112 -15.10 2.82 -2.27
CA ILE A 112 -14.36 3.69 -3.18
C ILE A 112 -14.35 3.19 -4.63
N GLU A 113 -14.27 1.88 -4.85
CA GLU A 113 -14.35 1.29 -6.20
C GLU A 113 -15.67 1.65 -6.89
N LYS A 114 -16.79 1.54 -6.16
CA LYS A 114 -18.12 1.88 -6.68
C LYS A 114 -18.26 3.38 -6.90
N TYR A 115 -17.76 4.19 -5.96
CA TYR A 115 -17.76 5.65 -6.10
C TYR A 115 -17.02 6.10 -7.37
N LEU A 116 -15.78 5.65 -7.58
CA LEU A 116 -14.98 6.02 -8.76
C LEU A 116 -15.61 5.51 -10.06
N SER A 117 -16.22 4.32 -10.04
CA SER A 117 -16.95 3.78 -11.20
C SER A 117 -18.20 4.60 -11.54
N ASN A 118 -18.97 5.00 -10.53
CA ASN A 118 -20.11 5.90 -10.70
C ASN A 118 -19.65 7.26 -11.22
N PHE A 119 -18.56 7.79 -10.69
CA PHE A 119 -17.98 9.05 -11.12
C PHE A 119 -17.57 9.00 -12.60
N ASP A 120 -16.83 7.98 -13.05
CA ASP A 120 -16.47 7.80 -14.47
C ASP A 120 -17.71 7.69 -15.37
N LEU A 121 -18.79 7.04 -14.90
CA LEU A 121 -19.99 6.85 -15.71
C LEU A 121 -20.87 8.10 -15.80
N PHE A 122 -21.05 8.82 -14.70
CA PHE A 122 -22.07 9.86 -14.57
C PHE A 122 -21.52 11.28 -14.59
N TYR A 123 -20.22 11.49 -14.38
CA TYR A 123 -19.63 12.81 -14.51
C TYR A 123 -19.25 13.10 -15.97
N THR A 124 -19.65 14.27 -16.49
CA THR A 124 -19.31 14.67 -17.86
C THR A 124 -17.82 14.93 -17.97
N LYS A 125 -17.17 14.25 -18.91
CA LYS A 125 -15.73 14.36 -19.15
C LYS A 125 -15.36 15.67 -19.84
N SER A 126 -14.12 16.12 -19.64
CA SER A 126 -13.58 17.34 -20.23
C SER A 126 -12.06 17.23 -20.37
N ASP A 127 -11.52 17.90 -21.39
CA ASP A 127 -10.08 18.11 -21.60
C ASP A 127 -9.42 19.00 -20.52
N ALA A 128 -10.20 19.86 -19.88
CA ALA A 128 -9.79 20.74 -18.79
C ALA A 128 -10.10 20.15 -17.40
N ASN A 129 -9.32 20.58 -16.40
CA ASN A 129 -9.61 20.27 -15.00
C ASN A 129 -10.91 20.96 -14.55
N THR A 130 -11.90 20.17 -14.16
CA THR A 130 -13.24 20.64 -13.78
C THR A 130 -13.57 20.35 -12.32
N ILE A 131 -12.68 19.68 -11.58
CA ILE A 131 -12.81 19.40 -10.16
C ILE A 131 -11.80 20.25 -9.39
N GLU A 132 -12.28 20.96 -8.38
CA GLU A 132 -11.43 21.80 -7.54
C GLU A 132 -11.69 21.57 -6.06
N PHE A 133 -10.61 21.32 -5.33
CA PHE A 133 -10.61 21.34 -3.87
C PHE A 133 -9.98 22.64 -3.36
N SER A 134 -10.65 23.30 -2.43
CA SER A 134 -10.22 24.54 -1.80
C SER A 134 -10.37 24.48 -0.28
N ASN A 135 -9.89 25.52 0.43
CA ASN A 135 -10.01 25.63 1.88
C ASN A 135 -9.50 24.40 2.66
N ILE A 136 -8.36 23.84 2.23
CA ILE A 136 -7.80 22.60 2.81
C ILE A 136 -7.18 22.89 4.18
N VAL A 137 -7.87 22.48 5.24
CA VAL A 137 -7.47 22.63 6.64
C VAL A 137 -7.23 21.27 7.27
N VAL A 138 -6.00 21.03 7.72
CA VAL A 138 -5.58 19.77 8.36
C VAL A 138 -5.70 19.91 9.88
N SER A 139 -6.42 19.00 10.54
CA SER A 139 -6.55 18.98 12.00
C SER A 139 -5.23 18.60 12.71
N ASP A 140 -5.24 18.63 14.03
CA ASP A 140 -4.16 18.01 14.81
C ASP A 140 -4.18 16.49 14.64
N VAL A 141 -2.98 15.89 14.70
CA VAL A 141 -2.81 14.45 14.61
C VAL A 141 -3.15 13.83 15.96
N LYS A 142 -4.00 12.81 15.94
CA LYS A 142 -4.43 12.06 17.12
C LYS A 142 -3.84 10.66 17.07
N MET A 143 -3.55 10.10 18.25
CA MET A 143 -3.10 8.72 18.40
C MET A 143 -4.21 7.90 19.05
N ASN A 144 -4.58 6.79 18.43
CA ASN A 144 -5.42 5.76 19.03
C ASN A 144 -4.76 4.39 18.79
N LYS A 145 -5.40 3.48 18.05
CA LYS A 145 -4.79 2.25 17.55
C LYS A 145 -3.68 2.52 16.52
N TYR A 146 -3.80 3.65 15.81
CA TYR A 146 -2.85 4.18 14.83
C TYR A 146 -2.89 5.71 14.90
N ALA A 147 -1.90 6.37 14.30
CA ALA A 147 -1.93 7.81 14.12
C ALA A 147 -2.95 8.16 13.01
N PHE A 148 -3.78 9.16 13.25
CA PHE A 148 -4.79 9.59 12.28
C PHE A 148 -4.99 11.11 12.32
N VAL A 149 -5.51 11.65 11.23
CA VAL A 149 -5.77 13.07 11.06
C VAL A 149 -7.02 13.26 10.20
N LYS A 150 -7.75 14.35 10.43
CA LYS A 150 -8.87 14.76 9.59
C LYS A 150 -8.49 15.98 8.77
N VAL A 151 -8.91 16.00 7.51
CA VAL A 151 -8.71 17.14 6.61
C VAL A 151 -10.06 17.65 6.16
N PHE A 152 -10.33 18.91 6.45
CA PHE A 152 -11.53 19.61 6.03
C PHE A 152 -11.24 20.38 4.74
N PHE A 153 -12.14 20.32 3.76
CA PHE A 153 -11.98 21.02 2.50
C PHE A 153 -13.35 21.33 1.87
N SER A 154 -13.35 22.23 0.89
CA SER A 154 -14.48 22.51 0.02
C SER A 154 -14.21 21.87 -1.33
N GLN A 155 -15.18 21.15 -1.87
CA GLN A 155 -15.11 20.51 -3.17
C GLN A 155 -16.14 21.13 -4.11
N GLN A 156 -15.71 21.42 -5.34
CA GLN A 156 -16.57 21.94 -6.37
C GLN A 156 -16.35 21.16 -7.67
N PHE A 157 -17.46 20.73 -8.25
CA PHE A 157 -17.52 20.18 -9.60
C PHE A 157 -18.05 21.24 -10.56
N LYS A 158 -17.30 21.54 -11.63
CA LYS A 158 -17.65 22.59 -12.61
C LYS A 158 -18.36 22.04 -13.86
N ALA A 159 -18.12 20.78 -14.20
CA ALA A 159 -18.86 20.11 -15.27
C ALA A 159 -20.26 19.66 -14.77
N LYS A 160 -20.98 18.91 -15.61
CA LYS A 160 -22.36 18.47 -15.35
C LYS A 160 -22.42 16.96 -15.14
N ASN A 161 -23.49 16.50 -14.50
CA ASN A 161 -23.84 15.09 -14.54
C ASN A 161 -24.37 14.74 -15.95
N SER A 162 -24.09 13.53 -16.45
CA SER A 162 -24.53 13.09 -17.79
C SER A 162 -26.03 12.82 -17.86
N ASN A 163 -26.66 12.52 -16.72
CA ASN A 163 -28.08 12.20 -16.59
C ASN A 163 -28.91 13.32 -15.97
N ASP A 164 -28.27 14.29 -15.29
CA ASP A 164 -28.95 15.41 -14.62
C ASP A 164 -28.36 16.76 -15.04
N LYS A 165 -29.23 17.73 -15.34
CA LYS A 165 -28.84 19.09 -15.75
C LYS A 165 -28.64 20.04 -14.56
N THR A 166 -28.92 19.58 -13.34
CA THR A 166 -28.75 20.36 -12.11
C THR A 166 -27.27 20.69 -11.94
N PRO A 167 -26.89 21.97 -11.79
CA PRO A 167 -25.50 22.34 -11.54
C PRO A 167 -25.07 21.84 -10.15
N TYR A 168 -23.83 21.37 -10.04
CA TYR A 168 -23.27 21.01 -8.75
C TYR A 168 -23.10 22.25 -7.87
N GLN A 169 -23.32 22.05 -6.58
CA GLN A 169 -23.02 23.03 -5.55
C GLN A 169 -21.63 22.76 -4.97
N SER A 170 -21.01 23.80 -4.42
CA SER A 170 -19.80 23.60 -3.60
C SER A 170 -20.18 22.92 -2.30
N VAL A 171 -19.59 21.76 -2.02
CA VAL A 171 -19.88 20.96 -0.82
C VAL A 171 -18.68 20.98 0.13
N SER A 172 -18.94 21.02 1.44
CA SER A 172 -17.88 20.87 2.44
C SER A 172 -17.71 19.40 2.80
N ARG A 173 -16.46 18.93 2.78
CA ARG A 173 -16.08 17.54 3.00
C ARG A 173 -15.08 17.42 4.14
N VAL A 174 -15.05 16.25 4.74
CA VAL A 174 -14.04 15.81 5.69
C VAL A 174 -13.47 14.49 5.21
N ALA A 175 -12.16 14.45 5.02
CA ALA A 175 -11.43 13.24 4.77
C ALA A 175 -10.76 12.76 6.06
N GLU A 176 -10.89 11.47 6.33
CA GLU A 176 -10.15 10.79 7.39
C GLU A 176 -8.94 10.09 6.79
N LEU A 177 -7.78 10.26 7.44
CA LEU A 177 -6.55 9.65 7.00
C LEU A 177 -5.85 8.93 8.13
N ARG A 178 -5.36 7.74 7.82
CA ARG A 178 -4.51 6.93 8.68
C ARG A 178 -3.05 7.10 8.29
N ALA A 179 -2.17 7.19 9.29
CA ALA A 179 -0.73 7.24 9.13
C ALA A 179 -0.09 5.98 9.74
N ASP A 180 0.70 5.27 8.92
CA ASP A 180 1.49 4.10 9.32
C ASP A 180 2.99 4.39 9.17
N LYS A 181 3.81 3.91 10.11
CA LYS A 181 5.26 4.05 10.05
C LYS A 181 5.88 2.80 9.42
N VAL A 182 6.38 2.92 8.18
CA VAL A 182 6.96 1.81 7.42
C VAL A 182 8.44 2.12 7.16
N ALA A 183 9.33 1.20 7.58
CA ALA A 183 10.78 1.37 7.45
C ALA A 183 11.30 2.73 7.98
N GLY A 184 10.70 3.24 9.06
CA GLY A 184 11.09 4.49 9.69
C GLY A 184 10.48 5.76 9.09
N SER A 185 9.76 5.67 7.96
CA SER A 185 9.09 6.80 7.31
C SER A 185 7.58 6.73 7.51
N TRP A 186 6.91 7.88 7.57
CA TRP A 186 5.45 7.91 7.62
C TRP A 186 4.83 7.77 6.24
N ILE A 187 3.77 6.97 6.15
CA ILE A 187 2.93 6.85 4.96
C ILE A 187 1.49 7.10 5.39
N VAL A 188 0.76 7.88 4.60
CA VAL A 188 -0.61 8.29 4.89
C VAL A 188 -1.56 7.79 3.80
N TYR A 189 -2.73 7.30 4.21
CA TYR A 189 -3.78 6.80 3.33
C TYR A 189 -5.14 7.36 3.72
N LEU A 190 -6.01 7.63 2.74
CA LEU A 190 -7.43 7.93 3.00
C LEU A 190 -8.13 6.68 3.53
N THR A 191 -8.86 6.82 4.64
CA THR A 191 -9.70 5.76 5.23
C THR A 191 -11.19 6.05 5.12
N GLY A 192 -11.58 7.30 4.85
CA GLY A 192 -12.96 7.66 4.57
C GLY A 192 -13.09 9.10 4.05
N ILE A 193 -14.16 9.36 3.30
CA ILE A 193 -14.54 10.71 2.87
C ILE A 193 -16.03 10.89 3.10
N SER A 194 -16.38 11.95 3.82
CA SER A 194 -17.77 12.25 4.17
C SER A 194 -18.04 13.74 3.98
N PHE A 195 -19.30 14.12 3.83
CA PHE A 195 -19.78 15.47 4.00
C PHE A 195 -19.43 15.97 5.41
N ASN A 196 -19.07 17.24 5.49
CA ASN A 196 -18.72 17.88 6.75
C ASN A 196 -19.98 18.03 7.60
N SER A 197 -20.06 17.27 8.69
CA SER A 197 -21.13 17.34 9.68
C SER A 197 -20.52 17.39 11.08
N ALA A 198 -21.27 17.91 12.06
CA ALA A 198 -20.83 17.94 13.45
C ALA A 198 -20.52 16.52 13.98
N ALA A 199 -21.30 15.53 13.57
CA ALA A 199 -21.08 14.12 13.90
C ALA A 199 -19.74 13.61 13.32
N ASN A 200 -19.48 13.89 12.05
CA ASN A 200 -18.26 13.44 11.37
C ASN A 200 -17.01 14.15 11.91
N ALA A 201 -17.13 15.37 12.42
CA ALA A 201 -16.02 16.08 13.07
C ALA A 201 -15.53 15.34 14.34
N ILE A 202 -16.45 14.82 15.15
CA ILE A 202 -16.15 14.17 16.44
C ILE A 202 -16.00 12.65 16.37
N ALA A 203 -16.48 12.01 15.30
CA ALA A 203 -16.45 10.55 15.15
C ALA A 203 -15.03 9.97 15.29
N ALA A 204 -14.93 8.79 15.90
CA ALA A 204 -13.69 8.03 15.98
C ALA A 204 -13.39 7.38 14.61
N PRO A 205 -12.11 7.18 14.27
CA PRO A 205 -11.74 6.60 12.99
C PRO A 205 -12.16 5.15 12.88
N ALA A 206 -12.75 4.81 11.72
CA ALA A 206 -13.14 3.45 11.38
C ALA A 206 -12.05 2.83 10.50
N THR A 207 -11.72 1.55 10.75
CA THR A 207 -10.78 0.84 9.87
C THR A 207 -11.56 0.22 8.72
N PRO A 208 -11.25 0.58 7.46
CA PRO A 208 -11.91 0.00 6.29
C PRO A 208 -11.68 -1.51 6.19
N VAL A 209 -12.73 -2.26 5.87
CA VAL A 209 -12.65 -3.72 5.68
C VAL A 209 -12.35 -4.01 4.22
N PRO A 210 -11.18 -4.57 3.87
CA PRO A 210 -10.81 -4.84 2.49
C PRO A 210 -11.71 -5.91 1.85
N SER A 211 -11.85 -5.87 0.52
CA SER A 211 -12.48 -6.98 -0.21
C SER A 211 -11.54 -8.19 -0.32
N ALA A 212 -12.09 -9.36 -0.66
CA ALA A 212 -11.32 -10.56 -0.94
C ALA A 212 -10.30 -10.38 -2.08
N THR A 213 -10.63 -9.53 -3.07
CA THR A 213 -9.72 -9.21 -4.18
C THR A 213 -8.48 -8.50 -3.66
N TYR A 214 -8.66 -7.47 -2.83
CA TYR A 214 -7.55 -6.74 -2.22
C TYR A 214 -6.67 -7.63 -1.35
N GLU A 215 -7.26 -8.48 -0.52
CA GLU A 215 -6.50 -9.42 0.33
C GLU A 215 -5.65 -10.38 -0.50
N SER A 216 -6.18 -10.87 -1.62
CA SER A 216 -5.44 -11.75 -2.53
C SER A 216 -4.26 -11.05 -3.19
N ALA A 217 -4.42 -9.78 -3.57
CA ALA A 217 -3.34 -8.96 -4.14
C ALA A 217 -2.21 -8.72 -3.14
N GLN A 218 -2.55 -8.39 -1.87
CA GLN A 218 -1.57 -8.23 -0.80
C GLN A 218 -0.79 -9.53 -0.54
N LYS A 219 -1.47 -10.67 -0.41
CA LYS A 219 -0.83 -11.97 -0.09
C LYS A 219 0.14 -12.41 -1.17
N ASN A 220 -0.20 -12.16 -2.43
CA ASN A 220 0.60 -12.59 -3.56
C ASN A 220 1.77 -11.64 -3.88
N GLY A 221 1.87 -10.48 -3.22
CA GLY A 221 2.86 -9.45 -3.54
C GLY A 221 2.76 -8.96 -4.99
N VAL A 222 1.61 -9.17 -5.63
CA VAL A 222 1.38 -8.82 -7.02
C VAL A 222 1.11 -7.34 -7.05
N GLN A 223 2.14 -6.55 -7.36
CA GLN A 223 1.90 -5.22 -7.88
C GLN A 223 1.13 -5.38 -9.20
N PRO A 224 0.05 -4.63 -9.42
CA PRO A 224 -0.68 -4.68 -10.69
C PRO A 224 0.30 -4.41 -11.83
N MET A 225 0.61 -5.45 -12.60
CA MET A 225 1.53 -5.34 -13.72
C MET A 225 0.92 -4.38 -14.74
N ALA A 226 1.46 -3.18 -14.83
CA ALA A 226 1.23 -2.32 -15.97
C ALA A 226 1.69 -3.11 -17.20
N THR A 227 0.77 -3.60 -18.01
CA THR A 227 1.08 -4.01 -19.37
C THR A 227 1.58 -2.77 -20.08
N ALA A 228 2.90 -2.65 -20.20
CA ALA A 228 3.56 -1.54 -20.84
C ALA A 228 3.08 -1.42 -22.30
N SER A 229 2.09 -0.56 -22.54
CA SER A 229 1.80 -0.01 -23.85
C SER A 229 3.02 0.83 -24.25
N LYS A 230 3.69 0.37 -25.30
CA LYS A 230 4.86 1.01 -25.90
C LYS A 230 4.43 2.41 -26.39
N PRO A 231 5.06 3.51 -25.95
CA PRO A 231 4.71 4.84 -26.44
C PRO A 231 5.00 4.93 -27.94
N THR A 232 4.01 5.33 -28.73
CA THR A 232 4.17 5.63 -30.15
C THR A 232 4.78 7.02 -30.28
N ASP A 233 5.94 7.12 -30.94
CA ASP A 233 6.68 8.36 -31.14
C ASP A 233 5.84 9.44 -31.84
N MET A 234 5.50 10.54 -31.14
CA MET A 234 5.13 11.81 -31.76
C MET A 234 6.23 12.83 -31.51
N LYS A 235 6.78 13.34 -32.61
CA LYS A 235 7.87 14.33 -32.66
C LYS A 235 7.28 15.75 -32.73
N PRO A 236 7.49 16.64 -31.73
CA PRO A 236 7.08 18.03 -31.86
C PRO A 236 8.16 18.83 -32.60
N THR A 237 7.76 19.59 -33.61
CA THR A 237 8.60 20.57 -34.31
C THR A 237 8.08 21.96 -34.01
N VAL A 238 8.70 22.69 -33.06
CA VAL A 238 8.55 24.14 -32.94
C VAL A 238 9.90 24.74 -32.53
N ALA A 239 10.36 25.73 -33.29
CA ALA A 239 11.64 26.40 -33.06
C ALA A 239 11.51 27.45 -31.94
N ALA A 240 12.17 27.21 -30.80
CA ALA A 240 12.25 28.13 -29.67
C ALA A 240 13.31 29.23 -29.89
N THR A 241 13.02 30.43 -29.35
CA THR A 241 13.91 31.60 -29.42
C THR A 241 15.17 31.45 -28.55
N PRO A 242 16.28 32.14 -28.87
CA PRO A 242 17.60 31.91 -28.23
C PRO A 242 17.67 32.14 -26.72
N GLN A 243 16.72 32.89 -26.14
CA GLN A 243 16.72 33.25 -24.72
C GLN A 243 16.03 32.18 -23.84
N GLU A 244 15.12 31.39 -24.44
CA GLU A 244 14.41 30.29 -23.78
C GLU A 244 15.28 29.01 -23.71
N LYS A 245 16.23 28.86 -24.65
CA LYS A 245 17.17 27.72 -24.69
C LYS A 245 18.04 27.60 -23.43
N LYS A 246 18.53 28.72 -22.89
CA LYS A 246 19.39 28.68 -21.69
C LYS A 246 18.64 28.31 -20.40
N ALA A 247 17.34 28.62 -20.31
CA ALA A 247 16.52 28.22 -19.17
C ALA A 247 16.12 26.75 -19.28
N ALA A 248 15.76 26.29 -20.49
CA ALA A 248 15.46 24.90 -20.78
C ALA A 248 16.67 23.97 -20.56
N GLU A 249 17.88 24.40 -20.93
CA GLU A 249 19.12 23.63 -20.68
C GLU A 249 19.43 23.46 -19.19
N LYS A 250 19.29 24.52 -18.38
CA LYS A 250 19.50 24.41 -16.93
C LYS A 250 18.47 23.52 -16.24
N PHE A 251 17.22 23.57 -16.70
CA PHE A 251 16.15 22.74 -16.19
C PHE A 251 16.30 21.27 -16.62
N SER A 252 16.68 21.00 -17.88
CA SER A 252 16.97 19.65 -18.34
C SER A 252 18.19 19.06 -17.62
N GLU A 253 19.20 19.88 -17.30
CA GLU A 253 20.35 19.45 -16.51
C GLU A 253 19.96 19.10 -15.06
N GLN A 254 19.05 19.86 -14.43
CA GLN A 254 18.53 19.53 -13.10
C GLN A 254 17.67 18.25 -13.10
N ILE A 255 16.78 18.08 -14.09
CA ILE A 255 15.96 16.87 -14.23
C ILE A 255 16.83 15.65 -14.50
N SER A 256 17.84 15.77 -15.37
CA SER A 256 18.74 14.65 -15.67
C SER A 256 19.55 14.21 -14.44
N LYS A 257 19.99 15.15 -13.58
CA LYS A 257 20.67 14.82 -12.31
C LYS A 257 19.73 14.17 -11.30
N ALA A 258 18.49 14.64 -11.18
CA ALA A 258 17.49 14.04 -10.29
C ALA A 258 17.11 12.61 -10.74
N ASN A 259 16.93 12.40 -12.05
CA ASN A 259 16.64 11.09 -12.63
C ASN A 259 17.83 10.13 -12.51
N GLN A 260 19.08 10.62 -12.63
CA GLN A 260 20.27 9.80 -12.38
C GLN A 260 20.35 9.33 -10.92
N ALA A 261 20.05 10.20 -9.95
CA ALA A 261 20.05 9.83 -8.54
C ALA A 261 18.98 8.76 -8.22
N GLN A 262 17.79 8.86 -8.82
CA GLN A 262 16.74 7.85 -8.69
C GLN A 262 17.10 6.53 -9.40
N LEU A 263 17.71 6.59 -10.59
CA LEU A 263 18.23 5.41 -11.28
C LEU A 263 19.31 4.70 -10.47
N ASP A 264 20.22 5.43 -9.84
CA ASP A 264 21.27 4.85 -9.00
C ASP A 264 20.72 4.21 -7.73
N HIS A 265 19.70 4.82 -7.09
CA HIS A 265 18.99 4.22 -5.96
C HIS A 265 18.27 2.93 -6.37
N THR A 266 17.62 2.94 -7.54
CA THR A 266 16.93 1.76 -8.10
C THR A 266 17.91 0.64 -8.43
N ARG A 267 19.06 0.96 -9.02
CA ARG A 267 20.14 -0.01 -9.30
C ARG A 267 20.72 -0.61 -8.01
N LYS A 268 20.91 0.19 -6.96
CA LYS A 268 21.35 -0.31 -5.64
C LYS A 268 20.34 -1.29 -5.04
N LEU A 269 19.05 -0.95 -5.04
CA LEU A 269 17.98 -1.84 -4.57
C LEU A 269 17.87 -3.12 -5.41
N ALA A 270 17.97 -3.01 -6.74
CA ALA A 270 17.96 -4.17 -7.64
C ALA A 270 19.15 -5.11 -7.35
N THR A 271 20.34 -4.56 -7.07
CA THR A 271 21.54 -5.33 -6.72
C THR A 271 21.37 -6.05 -5.37
N ILE A 272 20.77 -5.39 -4.37
CA ILE A 272 20.48 -6.01 -3.07
C ILE A 272 19.45 -7.15 -3.22
N LYS A 273 18.39 -6.93 -4.01
CA LYS A 273 17.38 -7.96 -4.30
C LYS A 273 17.97 -9.16 -5.04
N LEU A 274 18.82 -8.91 -6.04
CA LEU A 274 19.54 -9.97 -6.77
C LEU A 274 20.45 -10.77 -5.83
N GLY A 275 21.20 -10.10 -4.95
CA GLY A 275 22.06 -10.74 -3.95
C GLY A 275 21.28 -11.63 -2.99
N ALA A 276 20.13 -11.16 -2.49
CA ALA A 276 19.25 -11.93 -1.64
C ALA A 276 18.63 -13.14 -2.38
N GLY A 277 18.24 -12.98 -3.64
CA GLY A 277 17.72 -14.07 -4.48
C GLY A 277 18.75 -15.17 -4.73
N ILE A 278 19.99 -14.81 -5.04
CA ILE A 278 21.10 -15.76 -5.23
C ILE A 278 21.42 -16.51 -3.93
N ALA A 279 21.43 -15.82 -2.78
CA ALA A 279 21.66 -16.45 -1.48
C ALA A 279 20.55 -17.45 -1.11
N ALA A 280 19.28 -17.09 -1.35
CA ALA A 280 18.14 -17.97 -1.12
C ALA A 280 18.16 -19.21 -2.05
N PHE A 281 18.55 -19.02 -3.32
CA PHE A 281 18.70 -20.12 -4.27
C PHE A 281 19.85 -21.06 -3.88
N ALA A 282 20.99 -20.53 -3.45
CA ALA A 282 22.12 -21.34 -2.97
C ALA A 282 21.74 -22.13 -1.70
N PHE A 283 21.04 -21.51 -0.76
CA PHE A 283 20.56 -22.18 0.45
C PHE A 283 19.52 -23.28 0.13
N GLY A 284 18.59 -23.00 -0.80
CA GLY A 284 17.62 -23.96 -1.30
C GLY A 284 18.26 -25.15 -2.02
N ALA A 285 19.29 -24.91 -2.84
CA ALA A 285 20.01 -25.96 -3.55
C ALA A 285 20.83 -26.85 -2.59
N VAL A 286 21.49 -26.26 -1.57
CA VAL A 286 22.24 -27.00 -0.55
C VAL A 286 21.31 -27.83 0.33
N THR A 287 20.20 -27.25 0.80
CA THR A 287 19.20 -27.99 1.59
C THR A 287 18.53 -29.10 0.78
N TYR A 288 18.22 -28.87 -0.50
CA TYR A 288 17.71 -29.91 -1.39
C TYR A 288 18.71 -31.04 -1.60
N ALA A 289 20.00 -30.74 -1.81
CA ALA A 289 21.05 -31.75 -1.98
C ALA A 289 21.26 -32.59 -0.71
N MET A 290 21.21 -31.97 0.48
CA MET A 290 21.25 -32.68 1.77
C MET A 290 20.03 -33.58 1.94
N LEU A 291 18.83 -33.05 1.69
CA LEU A 291 17.57 -33.81 1.80
C LEU A 291 17.50 -34.97 0.79
N ASN A 292 18.04 -34.83 -0.42
CA ASN A 292 18.02 -35.88 -1.43
C ASN A 292 19.03 -37.02 -1.12
N LYS A 293 20.15 -36.68 -0.46
CA LYS A 293 21.10 -37.69 0.07
C LYS A 293 20.44 -38.48 1.20
N ASP A 294 19.79 -37.78 2.13
CA ASP A 294 19.07 -38.40 3.24
C ASP A 294 17.84 -39.19 2.76
N PHE A 295 17.16 -38.75 1.69
CA PHE A 295 16.03 -39.46 1.10
C PHE A 295 16.43 -40.79 0.45
N LYS A 296 17.60 -40.86 -0.22
CA LYS A 296 18.12 -42.12 -0.75
C LYS A 296 18.49 -43.11 0.37
N ASP A 297 19.06 -42.61 1.46
CA ASP A 297 19.40 -43.40 2.65
C ASP A 297 18.17 -43.80 3.48
N TYR A 298 17.09 -43.01 3.40
CA TYR A 298 15.79 -43.33 3.97
C TYR A 298 15.08 -44.41 3.16
N LYS A 299 15.10 -44.32 1.82
CA LYS A 299 14.46 -45.29 0.92
C LYS A 299 15.09 -46.69 1.03
N SER A 300 16.39 -46.78 1.33
CA SER A 300 17.06 -48.07 1.62
C SER A 300 16.74 -48.64 3.01
N LYS A 301 16.23 -47.81 3.95
CA LYS A 301 15.79 -48.24 5.28
C LYS A 301 14.32 -48.65 5.33
N ILE A 302 13.45 -48.05 4.50
CA ILE A 302 12.01 -48.43 4.41
C ILE A 302 11.78 -49.80 3.76
N SER A 303 12.77 -50.36 3.03
CA SER A 303 12.69 -51.76 2.58
C SER A 303 12.70 -52.78 3.73
N ASN A 304 12.86 -52.34 4.99
CA ASN A 304 12.49 -53.09 6.18
C ASN A 304 11.27 -52.43 6.85
N PRO A 305 10.08 -53.06 6.84
CA PRO A 305 8.82 -52.40 7.20
C PRO A 305 8.55 -52.27 8.71
N GLU A 306 9.51 -52.60 9.59
CA GLU A 306 9.30 -52.48 11.03
C GLU A 306 9.84 -51.15 11.58
N GLY A 307 9.00 -50.13 11.48
CA GLY A 307 9.06 -48.94 12.33
C GLY A 307 9.53 -47.69 11.61
N LEU A 308 8.59 -46.76 11.33
CA LEU A 308 8.89 -45.33 11.21
C LEU A 308 7.65 -44.47 11.48
N THR A 309 7.85 -43.49 12.36
CA THR A 309 6.85 -42.58 12.92
C THR A 309 6.74 -41.26 12.12
N SER A 310 5.62 -40.57 12.34
CA SER A 310 4.99 -39.47 11.57
C SER A 310 5.77 -38.16 11.31
N TYR A 311 7.06 -38.02 11.66
CA TYR A 311 7.70 -36.69 11.74
C TYR A 311 8.42 -36.16 10.47
N ALA A 312 8.49 -36.92 9.37
CA ALA A 312 9.28 -36.50 8.19
C ALA A 312 8.53 -35.65 7.14
N LYS A 313 7.21 -35.52 7.22
CA LYS A 313 6.40 -34.80 6.21
C LYS A 313 6.58 -33.27 6.18
N PRO A 314 6.76 -32.54 7.30
CA PRO A 314 6.80 -31.06 7.26
C PRO A 314 8.04 -30.48 6.56
N GLY A 315 9.19 -31.15 6.62
CA GLY A 315 10.47 -30.59 6.12
C GLY A 315 10.56 -30.49 4.59
N ILE A 316 9.85 -31.35 3.85
CA ILE A 316 9.90 -31.38 2.38
C ILE A 316 9.08 -30.23 1.77
N TYR A 317 7.96 -29.84 2.39
CA TYR A 317 7.14 -28.74 1.90
C TYR A 317 7.80 -27.37 2.10
N ILE A 318 8.57 -27.20 3.18
CA ILE A 318 9.29 -25.96 3.48
C ILE A 318 10.44 -25.75 2.47
N SER A 319 11.19 -26.80 2.12
CA SER A 319 12.31 -26.69 1.17
C SER A 319 11.84 -26.42 -0.27
N VAL A 320 10.80 -27.11 -0.74
CA VAL A 320 10.22 -26.89 -2.08
C VAL A 320 9.60 -25.49 -2.21
N GLY A 321 8.92 -25.00 -1.16
CA GLY A 321 8.38 -23.64 -1.12
C GLY A 321 9.46 -22.57 -1.18
N SER A 322 10.56 -22.74 -0.43
CA SER A 322 11.68 -21.78 -0.42
C SER A 322 12.44 -21.73 -1.75
N ALA A 323 12.59 -22.87 -2.45
CA ALA A 323 13.22 -22.94 -3.77
C ALA A 323 12.37 -22.27 -4.85
N ALA A 324 11.04 -22.45 -4.82
CA ALA A 324 10.12 -21.81 -5.75
C ALA A 324 10.07 -20.28 -5.55
N ALA A 325 10.05 -19.81 -4.30
CA ALA A 325 10.13 -18.39 -3.98
C ALA A 325 11.47 -17.77 -4.44
N GLY A 326 12.59 -18.46 -4.21
CA GLY A 326 13.91 -18.03 -4.66
C GLY A 326 14.03 -17.91 -6.19
N LEU A 327 13.46 -18.86 -6.94
CA LEU A 327 13.39 -18.81 -8.40
C LEU A 327 12.55 -17.64 -8.91
N GLY A 328 11.39 -17.38 -8.28
CA GLY A 328 10.54 -16.25 -8.63
C GLY A 328 11.24 -14.89 -8.48
N VAL A 329 11.92 -14.68 -7.34
CA VAL A 329 12.69 -13.44 -7.08
C VAL A 329 13.87 -13.30 -8.06
N THR A 330 14.53 -14.38 -8.42
CA THR A 330 15.69 -14.36 -9.34
C THR A 330 15.29 -14.06 -10.78
N VAL A 331 14.20 -14.67 -11.28
CA VAL A 331 13.71 -14.43 -12.64
C VAL A 331 13.17 -13.00 -12.80
N SER A 332 12.41 -12.49 -11.82
CA SER A 332 11.94 -11.11 -11.83
C SER A 332 13.10 -10.11 -11.81
N SER A 333 14.13 -10.35 -10.99
CA SER A 333 15.33 -9.49 -10.94
C SER A 333 16.14 -9.50 -12.25
N LEU A 334 16.22 -10.64 -12.95
CA LEU A 334 16.88 -10.76 -14.26
C LEU A 334 16.14 -10.00 -15.37
N LEU A 335 14.80 -10.01 -15.34
CA LEU A 335 13.98 -9.26 -16.30
C LEU A 335 14.11 -7.75 -16.10
N ASP A 336 14.18 -7.28 -14.86
CA ASP A 336 14.42 -5.88 -14.53
C ASP A 336 15.83 -5.43 -14.93
N PHE A 337 16.84 -6.29 -14.75
CA PHE A 337 18.21 -6.01 -15.19
C PHE A 337 18.34 -5.90 -16.71
N LYS A 338 17.54 -6.67 -17.47
CA LYS A 338 17.51 -6.61 -18.94
C LYS A 338 16.82 -5.34 -19.45
N LYS A 339 15.86 -4.79 -18.71
CA LYS A 339 15.23 -3.49 -19.02
C LYS A 339 16.17 -2.31 -18.76
N LEU A 340 17.04 -2.38 -17.74
CA LEU A 340 18.01 -1.34 -17.39
C LEU A 340 19.21 -1.21 -18.37
N LYS A 341 19.40 -2.18 -19.27
CA LYS A 341 20.46 -2.18 -20.29
C LYS A 341 20.02 -1.67 -21.67
N LYS A 342 18.73 -1.35 -21.86
CA LYS A 342 18.20 -0.72 -23.07
C LYS A 342 18.02 0.77 -22.85
#